data_AF-A0A7C4XZ59-F1
#
_entry.id   AF-A0A7C4XZ59-F1
#
_cell.length_a   1.000
_cell.length_b   1.000
_cell.length_c   1.000
_cell.angle_alpha   90.00
_cell.angle_beta   90.00
_cell.angle_gamma   90.00
#
_symmetry.space_group_name_H-M   'P 1'
#
loop_
_entity.id
_entity.type
_entity.pdbx_description
1 polymer ?
#
loop_
_entity_poly.entity_id
_entity_poly.type
_entity_poly.pdbx_seq_one_letter_code
_entity_poly.pdbx_strand_id
1 'polypeptide(L)'
;MATPPSAPQIGALEGFLVKIDEGAFGALYRTLIGFAVLPAMSLLLGDALSDWAIVPFLLATLLALRIVPALMRKLLAFSQPVKEVWAARRRLAKQYDSYQWRKLLWIGVGLALYTALSGQFSTMPVATSAFCIVAGALGTARWWAVSAANREAQPAAGKAATAD
;
A
#
# COMPACT_ATOMS: atom_id res chain seq x y z
N MET A 1 -10.38 25.35 -38.09
CA MET A 1 -9.55 25.39 -36.87
C MET A 1 -10.27 24.56 -35.81
N ALA A 2 -9.86 23.31 -35.61
CA ALA A 2 -10.43 22.47 -34.56
C ALA A 2 -9.80 22.88 -33.22
N THR A 3 -10.62 23.32 -32.27
CA THR A 3 -10.20 23.54 -30.89
C THR A 3 -9.63 22.23 -30.32
N PRO A 4 -8.45 22.24 -29.68
CA PRO A 4 -7.92 21.03 -29.04
C PRO A 4 -8.92 20.53 -27.98
N PRO A 5 -9.13 19.21 -27.85
CA PRO A 5 -10.01 18.67 -26.83
C PRO A 5 -9.53 19.15 -25.46
N SER A 6 -10.39 19.89 -24.76
CA SER A 6 -10.15 20.33 -23.38
C SER A 6 -9.73 19.13 -22.55
N ALA A 7 -8.57 19.24 -21.88
CA ALA A 7 -8.04 18.19 -21.00
C ALA A 7 -9.16 17.66 -20.10
N PRO A 8 -9.28 16.33 -19.91
CA PRO A 8 -10.35 15.74 -19.13
C PRO A 8 -10.35 16.40 -17.74
N GLN A 9 -11.44 17.12 -17.43
CA GLN A 9 -11.60 17.76 -16.13
C GLN A 9 -11.78 16.66 -15.08
N ILE A 10 -10.68 16.23 -14.48
CA ILE A 10 -10.70 15.40 -13.29
C ILE A 10 -11.26 16.29 -12.18
N GLY A 11 -12.47 15.98 -11.71
CA GLY A 11 -13.07 16.72 -10.61
C GLY A 11 -12.12 16.75 -9.41
N ALA A 12 -12.08 17.86 -8.66
CA ALA A 12 -11.14 18.04 -7.54
C ALA A 12 -11.16 16.86 -6.54
N LEU A 13 -12.33 16.24 -6.35
CA LEU A 13 -12.51 15.05 -5.51
C LEU A 13 -11.83 13.80 -6.08
N GLU A 14 -11.90 13.59 -7.40
CA GLU A 14 -11.24 12.49 -8.10
C GLU A 14 -9.72 12.66 -8.10
N GLY A 15 -9.23 13.89 -8.29
CA GLY A 15 -7.81 14.24 -8.18
C GLY A 15 -7.27 14.02 -6.76
N PHE A 16 -8.08 14.33 -5.74
CA PHE A 16 -7.74 14.07 -4.34
C PHE A 16 -7.69 12.57 -4.02
N LEU A 17 -8.66 11.78 -4.49
CA LEU A 17 -8.67 10.31 -4.36
C LEU A 17 -7.46 9.66 -5.02
N VAL A 18 -7.03 10.18 -6.18
CA VAL A 18 -5.84 9.72 -6.89
C VAL A 18 -4.56 10.03 -6.11
N LYS A 19 -4.49 11.20 -5.45
CA LYS A 19 -3.36 11.63 -4.60
C LYS A 19 -3.29 10.91 -3.25
N ILE A 20 -4.42 10.59 -2.63
CA ILE A 20 -4.46 9.80 -1.37
C ILE A 20 -3.76 8.45 -1.53
N ASP A 21 -3.89 7.85 -2.71
CA ASP A 21 -3.32 6.54 -2.98
C ASP A 21 -1.82 6.61 -3.33
N GLU A 22 -1.24 7.82 -3.42
CA GLU A 22 0.18 8.09 -3.71
C GLU A 22 0.98 8.65 -2.51
N GLY A 23 2.30 8.42 -2.57
CA GLY A 23 3.28 9.16 -1.77
C GLY A 23 3.16 9.02 -0.25
N ALA A 24 3.51 10.11 0.45
CA ALA A 24 3.51 10.18 1.92
C ALA A 24 2.11 10.05 2.52
N PHE A 25 1.06 10.50 1.83
CA PHE A 25 -0.32 10.34 2.28
C PHE A 25 -0.76 8.88 2.29
N GLY A 26 -0.42 8.12 1.24
CA GLY A 26 -0.68 6.69 1.22
C GLY A 26 0.12 5.93 2.30
N ALA A 27 1.33 6.40 2.65
CA ALA A 27 2.09 5.83 3.76
C ALA A 27 1.40 6.14 5.10
N LEU A 28 1.07 7.40 5.35
CA LEU A 28 0.36 7.85 6.54
C LEU A 28 -0.96 7.11 6.74
N TYR A 29 -1.77 6.97 5.69
CA TYR A 29 -3.04 6.22 5.74
C TYR A 29 -2.83 4.77 6.19
N ARG A 30 -1.79 4.09 5.67
CA ARG A 30 -1.48 2.69 6.03
C ARG A 30 -0.92 2.57 7.44
N THR A 31 -0.15 3.54 7.89
CA THR A 31 0.31 3.65 9.27
C THR A 31 -0.86 3.88 10.21
N LEU A 32 -1.81 4.76 9.87
CA LEU A 32 -3.03 4.96 10.65
C LEU A 32 -3.88 3.69 10.72
N ILE A 33 -4.00 2.94 9.62
CA ILE A 33 -4.67 1.63 9.66
C ILE A 33 -3.95 0.70 10.62
N GLY A 34 -2.64 0.53 10.48
CA GLY A 34 -1.83 -0.31 11.37
C GLY A 34 -1.97 0.06 12.84
N PHE A 35 -1.99 1.37 13.12
CA PHE A 35 -2.21 1.92 14.47
C PHE A 35 -3.60 1.58 15.01
N ALA A 36 -4.62 1.65 14.15
CA ALA A 36 -6.00 1.39 14.53
C ALA A 36 -6.33 -0.11 14.66
N VAL A 37 -5.48 -1.04 14.18
CA VAL A 37 -5.75 -2.49 14.22
C VAL A 37 -6.01 -2.98 15.63
N LEU A 38 -5.11 -2.69 16.57
CA LEU A 38 -5.23 -3.16 17.96
C LEU A 38 -6.45 -2.60 18.70
N PRO A 39 -6.71 -1.27 18.71
CA PRO A 39 -7.90 -0.74 19.37
C PRO A 39 -9.20 -1.13 18.65
N ALA A 40 -9.18 -1.32 17.32
CA ALA A 40 -10.33 -1.85 16.61
C ALA A 40 -10.60 -3.32 16.98
N MET A 41 -9.55 -4.12 17.18
CA MET A 41 -9.67 -5.50 17.62
C MET A 41 -10.30 -5.60 19.01
N SER A 42 -9.79 -4.83 19.98
CA SER A 42 -10.35 -4.82 21.33
C SER A 42 -11.79 -4.31 21.35
N LEU A 43 -12.12 -3.30 20.55
CA LEU A 43 -13.48 -2.77 20.46
C LEU A 43 -14.46 -3.75 19.80
N LEU A 44 -14.04 -4.50 18.79
CA LEU A 44 -14.93 -5.40 18.03
C LEU A 44 -15.08 -6.79 18.65
N LEU A 45 -14.00 -7.31 19.23
CA LEU A 45 -13.93 -8.69 19.71
C LEU A 45 -13.88 -8.77 21.25
N GLY A 46 -13.50 -7.68 21.93
CA GLY A 46 -13.35 -7.61 23.37
C GLY A 46 -11.94 -7.98 23.86
N ASP A 47 -11.66 -7.69 25.12
CA ASP A 47 -10.34 -7.90 25.75
C ASP A 47 -10.09 -9.36 26.16
N ALA A 48 -11.11 -10.23 26.10
CA ALA A 48 -11.02 -11.63 26.53
C ALA A 48 -10.40 -12.56 25.47
N LEU A 49 -9.94 -12.05 24.33
CA LEU A 49 -9.34 -12.87 23.30
C LEU A 49 -7.87 -13.20 23.57
N SER A 50 -7.50 -14.40 23.12
CA SER A 50 -6.11 -14.82 23.04
C SER A 50 -5.28 -13.83 22.23
N ASP A 51 -4.07 -13.54 22.70
CA ASP A 51 -3.07 -12.72 22.00
C ASP A 51 -2.82 -13.18 20.56
N TRP A 52 -3.06 -14.45 20.24
CA TRP A 52 -2.96 -14.99 18.88
C TRP A 52 -4.04 -14.47 17.92
N ALA A 53 -5.15 -13.90 18.42
CA ALA A 53 -6.22 -13.34 17.61
C ALA A 53 -5.75 -12.15 16.75
N ILE A 54 -4.63 -11.51 17.11
CA ILE A 54 -4.05 -10.42 16.32
C ILE A 54 -3.68 -10.85 14.90
N VAL A 55 -3.18 -12.08 14.72
CA VAL A 55 -2.73 -12.58 13.42
C VAL A 55 -3.90 -12.72 12.44
N PRO A 56 -4.97 -13.48 12.73
CA PRO A 56 -6.12 -13.55 11.84
C PRO A 56 -6.84 -12.19 11.68
N PHE A 57 -6.85 -11.35 12.71
CA PHE A 57 -7.45 -10.02 12.61
C PHE A 57 -6.65 -9.09 11.67
N LEU A 58 -5.32 -9.13 11.74
CA LEU A 58 -4.45 -8.41 10.81
C LEU A 58 -4.62 -8.93 9.38
N LEU A 59 -4.68 -10.25 9.18
CA LEU A 59 -4.96 -10.85 7.87
C LEU A 59 -6.32 -10.43 7.32
N ALA A 60 -7.36 -10.43 8.15
CA ALA A 60 -8.69 -9.96 7.79
C ALA A 60 -8.67 -8.47 7.41
N THR A 61 -7.91 -7.64 8.14
CA THR A 61 -7.72 -6.22 7.82
C THR A 61 -7.05 -6.04 6.46
N LEU A 62 -5.97 -6.78 6.19
CA LEU A 62 -5.28 -6.77 4.89
C LEU A 62 -6.20 -7.22 3.75
N LEU A 63 -7.05 -8.22 4.00
CA LEU A 63 -8.04 -8.69 3.05
C LEU A 63 -9.12 -7.62 2.81
N ALA A 64 -9.62 -6.97 3.86
CA ALA A 64 -10.59 -5.89 3.77
C ALA A 64 -10.04 -4.71 2.95
N LEU A 65 -8.77 -4.33 3.15
CA LEU A 65 -8.09 -3.31 2.32
C LEU A 65 -8.01 -3.68 0.85
N ARG A 66 -8.14 -4.96 0.49
CA ARG A 66 -8.20 -5.42 -0.90
C ARG A 66 -9.64 -5.46 -1.43
N ILE A 67 -10.58 -5.89 -0.60
CA ILE A 67 -11.99 -6.07 -0.97
C ILE A 67 -12.71 -4.73 -1.05
N VAL A 68 -12.54 -3.83 -0.07
CA VAL A 68 -13.24 -2.54 -0.01
C VAL A 68 -13.02 -1.71 -1.28
N PRO A 69 -11.78 -1.48 -1.76
CA PRO A 69 -11.58 -0.77 -3.03
C PRO A 69 -12.13 -1.52 -4.25
N ALA A 70 -12.19 -2.85 -4.21
CA ALA A 70 -12.80 -3.62 -5.29
C ALA A 70 -14.33 -3.44 -5.32
N LEU A 71 -14.97 -3.44 -4.16
CA LEU A 71 -16.41 -3.18 -4.02
C LEU A 71 -16.76 -1.73 -4.36
N MET A 72 -16.01 -0.75 -3.84
CA MET A 72 -16.22 0.66 -4.17
C MET A 72 -16.19 0.90 -5.68
N ARG A 73 -15.29 0.24 -6.41
CA ARG A 73 -15.25 0.31 -7.89
C ARG A 73 -16.48 -0.28 -8.58
N LYS A 74 -17.07 -1.30 -7.97
CA LYS A 74 -18.26 -1.97 -8.53
C LYS A 74 -19.52 -1.17 -8.24
N LEU A 75 -19.57 -0.50 -7.10
CA LEU A 75 -20.74 0.25 -6.62
C LEU A 75 -20.75 1.70 -7.09
N LEU A 76 -19.60 2.33 -7.28
CA LEU A 76 -19.50 3.73 -7.68
C LEU A 76 -19.21 3.84 -9.18
N ALA A 77 -20.04 4.61 -9.88
CA ALA A 77 -19.89 4.91 -11.31
C ALA A 77 -18.80 5.97 -11.54
N PHE A 78 -17.53 5.61 -11.33
CA PHE A 78 -16.41 6.52 -11.55
C PHE A 78 -16.23 6.90 -13.04
N SER A 79 -15.69 8.11 -13.27
CA SER A 79 -15.34 8.61 -14.59
C SER A 79 -14.31 7.71 -15.30
N GLN A 80 -14.35 7.68 -16.64
CA GLN A 80 -13.37 6.93 -17.45
C GLN A 80 -11.90 7.25 -17.14
N PRO A 81 -11.47 8.52 -16.99
CA PRO A 81 -10.07 8.82 -16.67
C PRO A 81 -9.62 8.22 -15.33
N VAL A 82 -10.48 8.17 -14.31
CA VAL A 82 -10.14 7.52 -13.02
C VAL A 82 -9.97 6.01 -13.19
N LYS A 83 -10.81 5.37 -14.00
CA LYS A 83 -10.71 3.95 -14.30
C LYS A 83 -9.41 3.61 -15.02
N GLU A 84 -8.95 4.46 -15.94
CA GLU A 84 -7.69 4.29 -16.66
C GLU A 84 -6.48 4.40 -15.72
N VAL A 85 -6.44 5.41 -14.85
CA VAL A 85 -5.39 5.56 -13.83
C VAL A 85 -5.34 4.33 -12.91
N TRP A 86 -6.50 3.85 -12.46
CA TRP A 86 -6.57 2.65 -11.63
C TRP A 86 -6.17 1.38 -12.36
N ALA A 87 -6.51 1.25 -13.64
CA ALA A 87 -6.09 0.12 -14.46
C ALA A 87 -4.56 0.10 -14.67
N ALA A 88 -3.97 1.26 -14.98
CA ALA A 88 -2.53 1.43 -15.10
C ALA A 88 -1.80 1.08 -13.79
N ARG A 89 -2.30 1.59 -12.66
CA ARG A 89 -1.77 1.29 -11.32
C ARG A 89 -1.89 -0.19 -10.96
N ARG A 90 -2.95 -0.87 -11.38
CA ARG A 90 -3.10 -2.31 -11.15
C ARG A 90 -2.10 -3.12 -11.96
N ARG A 91 -1.77 -2.69 -13.19
CA ARG A 91 -0.70 -3.31 -13.99
C ARG A 91 0.66 -3.11 -13.31
N LEU A 92 0.96 -1.89 -12.86
CA LEU A 92 2.15 -1.61 -12.06
C LEU A 92 2.22 -2.46 -10.80
N ALA A 93 1.13 -2.55 -10.03
CA ALA A 93 1.09 -3.35 -8.80
C ALA A 93 1.18 -4.87 -9.04
N LYS A 94 0.81 -5.37 -10.24
CA LYS A 94 1.02 -6.77 -10.63
C LYS A 94 2.45 -7.03 -11.10
N GLN A 95 3.10 -6.04 -11.70
CA GLN A 95 4.47 -6.15 -12.19
C GLN A 95 5.52 -5.88 -11.10
N TYR A 96 5.19 -5.05 -10.11
CA TYR A 96 6.10 -4.64 -9.05
C TYR A 96 5.60 -5.08 -7.68
N ASP A 97 6.20 -6.16 -7.18
CA ASP A 97 5.95 -6.71 -5.84
C ASP A 97 6.33 -5.72 -4.71
N SER A 98 7.16 -4.72 -5.01
CA SER A 98 7.56 -3.64 -4.10
C SER A 98 6.39 -2.86 -3.49
N TYR A 99 5.25 -2.81 -4.18
CA TYR A 99 4.07 -2.14 -3.66
C TYR A 99 3.43 -2.92 -2.50
N GLN A 100 3.54 -4.25 -2.47
CA GLN A 100 3.05 -5.05 -1.35
C GLN A 100 3.98 -4.95 -0.14
N TRP A 101 5.30 -5.03 -0.37
CA TRP A 101 6.30 -4.89 0.69
C TRP A 101 6.23 -3.54 1.40
N ARG A 102 6.02 -2.45 0.65
CA ARG A 102 5.81 -1.12 1.25
C ARG A 102 4.53 -1.03 2.08
N LYS A 103 3.43 -1.67 1.66
CA LYS A 103 2.19 -1.71 2.47
C LYS A 103 2.41 -2.42 3.79
N LEU A 104 3.06 -3.59 3.74
CA LEU A 104 3.35 -4.39 4.92
C LEU A 104 4.23 -3.62 5.91
N LEU A 105 5.26 -2.94 5.40
CA LEU A 105 6.14 -2.07 6.18
C LEU A 105 5.36 -0.99 6.93
N TRP A 106 4.56 -0.18 6.23
CA TRP A 106 3.86 0.96 6.85
C TRP A 106 2.77 0.53 7.84
N ILE A 107 2.10 -0.60 7.58
CA ILE A 107 1.16 -1.20 8.54
C ILE A 107 1.90 -1.69 9.78
N GLY A 108 3.04 -2.36 9.61
CA GLY A 108 3.91 -2.77 10.72
C GLY A 108 4.38 -1.59 11.57
N VAL A 109 4.78 -0.47 10.93
CA VAL A 109 5.15 0.78 11.63
C VAL A 109 3.98 1.32 12.45
N GLY A 110 2.76 1.32 11.91
CA GLY A 110 1.57 1.75 12.64
C GLY A 110 1.31 0.89 13.88
N LEU A 111 1.43 -0.43 13.73
CA LEU A 111 1.23 -1.39 14.82
C LEU A 111 2.30 -1.22 15.92
N ALA A 112 3.56 -1.04 15.52
CA ALA A 112 4.66 -0.76 16.44
C ALA A 112 4.46 0.57 17.18
N LEU A 113 4.01 1.61 16.48
CA LEU A 113 3.73 2.92 17.07
C LEU A 113 2.62 2.84 18.13
N TYR A 114 1.53 2.14 17.85
CA TYR A 114 0.47 1.92 18.85
C TYR A 114 1.00 1.17 20.08
N THR A 115 1.78 0.11 19.85
CA THR A 115 2.35 -0.71 20.93
C THR A 115 3.28 0.13 21.82
N ALA A 116 4.12 0.98 21.21
CA ALA A 116 5.01 1.89 21.92
C ALA A 116 4.27 2.97 22.71
N LEU A 117 3.17 3.52 22.16
CA LEU A 117 2.40 4.59 22.81
C LEU A 117 1.42 4.09 23.88
N SER A 118 0.86 2.89 23.71
CA SER A 118 -0.07 2.29 24.69
C SER A 118 0.65 1.67 25.89
N GLY A 119 1.96 1.43 25.79
CA GLY A 119 2.76 0.76 26.82
C GLY A 119 2.44 -0.74 26.97
N GLN A 120 1.59 -1.30 26.11
CA GLN A 120 1.16 -2.70 26.16
C GLN A 120 2.11 -3.59 25.36
N PHE A 121 3.23 -3.98 25.99
CA PHE A 121 4.26 -4.81 25.37
C PHE A 121 3.94 -6.32 25.42
N SER A 122 2.77 -6.73 24.92
CA SER A 122 2.54 -8.16 24.71
C SER A 122 3.48 -8.71 23.63
N THR A 123 3.96 -9.93 23.83
CA THR A 123 4.92 -10.60 22.93
C THR A 123 4.39 -10.72 21.50
N MET A 124 3.10 -10.99 21.32
CA MET A 124 2.53 -11.24 19.98
C MET A 124 2.37 -9.98 19.13
N PRO A 125 1.81 -8.85 19.62
CA PRO A 125 1.82 -7.57 18.90
C PRO A 125 3.23 -7.11 18.52
N VAL A 126 4.19 -7.21 19.45
CA VAL A 126 5.59 -6.83 19.20
C VAL A 126 6.18 -7.70 18.11
N ALA A 127 6.09 -9.02 18.23
CA ALA A 127 6.61 -9.97 17.25
C ALA A 127 5.97 -9.78 15.87
N THR A 128 4.65 -9.57 15.82
CA THR A 128 3.92 -9.32 14.56
C THR A 128 4.37 -8.01 13.93
N SER A 129 4.49 -6.93 14.70
CA SER A 129 4.96 -5.64 14.18
C SER A 129 6.39 -5.73 13.64
N ALA A 130 7.29 -6.39 14.38
CA ALA A 130 8.68 -6.58 13.99
C ALA A 130 8.77 -7.43 12.71
N PHE A 131 8.01 -8.52 12.63
CA PHE A 131 7.92 -9.34 11.43
C PHE A 131 7.46 -8.53 10.21
N CYS A 132 6.37 -7.75 10.34
CA CYS A 132 5.87 -6.92 9.24
C CYS A 132 6.89 -5.87 8.79
N ILE A 133 7.59 -5.24 9.74
CA ILE A 133 8.61 -4.22 9.44
C ILE A 133 9.81 -4.87 8.75
N VAL A 134 10.37 -5.94 9.31
CA VAL A 134 11.56 -6.61 8.76
C VAL A 134 11.26 -7.19 7.39
N ALA A 135 10.16 -7.93 7.24
CA ALA A 135 9.77 -8.50 5.94
C ALA A 135 9.50 -7.39 4.91
N GLY A 136 8.78 -6.33 5.29
CA GLY A 136 8.50 -5.18 4.43
C GLY A 136 9.77 -4.42 4.01
N ALA A 137 10.70 -4.23 4.93
CA ALA A 137 11.98 -3.56 4.67
C ALA A 137 12.87 -4.40 3.74
N LEU A 138 13.02 -5.71 4.01
CA LEU A 138 13.80 -6.63 3.18
C LEU A 138 13.25 -6.73 1.76
N GLY A 139 11.93 -6.86 1.61
CA GLY A 139 11.29 -6.89 0.30
C GLY A 139 11.48 -5.58 -0.48
N THR A 140 11.42 -4.45 0.21
CA THR A 140 11.66 -3.13 -0.41
C THR A 140 13.12 -2.95 -0.82
N ALA A 141 14.07 -3.35 0.04
CA ALA A 141 15.50 -3.27 -0.23
C ALA A 141 15.92 -4.19 -1.40
N ARG A 142 15.42 -5.43 -1.43
CA ARG A 142 15.64 -6.37 -2.54
C ARG A 142 15.13 -5.78 -3.86
N TRP A 143 13.97 -5.14 -3.84
CA TRP A 143 13.45 -4.48 -5.04
C TRP A 143 14.33 -3.31 -5.50
N TRP A 144 14.85 -2.49 -4.59
CA TRP A 144 15.79 -1.42 -4.94
C TRP A 144 17.07 -1.96 -5.57
N ALA A 145 17.63 -3.04 -5.02
CA ALA A 145 18.82 -3.68 -5.58
C ALA A 145 18.57 -4.20 -7.01
N VAL A 146 17.47 -4.91 -7.24
CA VAL A 146 17.10 -5.41 -8.57
C VAL A 146 16.81 -4.27 -9.55
N SER A 147 16.15 -3.21 -9.08
CA SER A 147 15.82 -2.05 -9.92
C SER A 147 17.05 -1.25 -10.31
N ALA A 148 18.05 -1.13 -9.43
CA ALA A 148 19.32 -0.50 -9.72
C ALA A 148 20.09 -1.29 -10.79
N ALA A 149 20.21 -2.61 -10.61
CA ALA A 149 20.87 -3.49 -11.59
C ALA A 149 20.20 -3.42 -12.99
N ASN A 150 18.87 -3.40 -13.05
CA ASN A 150 18.14 -3.28 -14.33
C ASN A 150 18.32 -1.90 -14.99
N ARG A 151 18.49 -0.84 -14.20
CA ARG A 151 18.76 0.52 -14.72
C ARG A 151 20.17 0.65 -15.28
N GLU A 152 21.14 -0.08 -14.75
CA GLU A 152 22.52 -0.11 -15.28
C GLU A 152 22.63 -0.96 -16.56
N ALA A 153 21.78 -1.98 -16.72
CA ALA A 153 21.73 -2.80 -17.92
C ALA A 153 21.10 -2.09 -19.15
N GLN A 154 20.13 -1.18 -18.95
CA GLN A 154 19.48 -0.43 -20.03
C GLN A 154 20.36 0.55 -20.84
N PRO A 155 21.27 1.35 -20.24
CA PRO A 155 22.12 2.28 -20.98
C PRO A 155 23.15 1.58 -21.88
N ALA A 156 23.49 0.31 -21.62
CA ALA A 156 24.35 -0.49 -22.49
C ALA A 156 23.62 -1.01 -23.74
N ALA A 157 22.35 -1.42 -23.60
CA ALA A 157 21.54 -1.90 -24.72
C ALA A 157 21.11 -0.78 -25.69
N GLY A 158 20.83 0.43 -25.16
CA GLY A 158 20.47 1.58 -25.98
C GLY A 158 21.60 2.12 -26.86
N LYS A 159 22.87 1.93 -26.45
CA LYS A 159 24.04 2.31 -27.26
C LYS A 159 24.40 1.29 -28.33
N ALA A 160 24.09 0.01 -28.11
CA ALA A 160 24.32 -1.04 -29.11
C ALA A 160 23.29 -0.99 -30.26
N ALA A 161 22.05 -0.56 -30.00
CA ALA A 161 20.99 -0.49 -31.01
C ALA A 161 21.05 0.76 -31.92
N THR A 162 21.95 1.71 -31.65
CA THR A 162 22.15 2.93 -32.46
C THR A 162 23.47 2.92 -33.24
N ALA A 163 24.18 1.78 -33.25
CA ALA A 163 25.48 1.63 -33.89
C ALA A 163 25.44 0.80 -35.20
N ASP A 164 24.26 0.37 -35.63
CA ASP A 164 23.96 -0.23 -36.94
C ASP A 164 23.18 0.77 -37.82
#